data_AF-A0A8T4A567-F1
#
_entry.id   AF-A0A8T4A567-F1
#
_cell.length_a   1.000
_cell.length_b   1.000
_cell.length_c   1.000
_cell.angle_alpha   90.00
_cell.angle_beta   90.00
_cell.angle_gamma   90.00
#
_symmetry.space_group_name_H-M   'P 1'
#
loop_
_entity.id
_entity.type
_entity.pdbx_description
1 polymer ?
#
loop_
_entity_poly.entity_id
_entity_poly.type
_entity_poly.pdbx_seq_one_letter_code
_entity_poly.pdbx_strand_id
1 'polypeptide(L)'
;MRIISDSKTSRDVSSALDKLLKEVNEALKGVDGVITKLECNVSAGPMGASVSVSLLINGNEPRRKELIGVNEKGISGEHAVKKATEKLNEIIAAKNGELVDFFAKTIVTPLPGRVYTTLIAAINETLLEEAQNAEARRQRLKKTLELLNNNASAINVASVAEVFGVSRTIIYRDLEALGFKRGGFREASKAQRDQVQ
;
A
#
# COMPACT_ATOMS: atom_id res chain seq x y z
N MET A 1 10.09 -2.98 -9.28
CA MET A 1 8.84 -2.52 -9.93
C MET A 1 8.08 -3.74 -10.43
N ARG A 2 6.78 -3.81 -10.20
CA ARG A 2 5.92 -4.94 -10.61
C ARG A 2 4.51 -4.46 -10.95
N ILE A 3 3.83 -5.17 -11.82
CA ILE A 3 2.43 -4.92 -12.16
C ILE A 3 1.55 -5.96 -11.47
N ILE A 4 0.43 -5.53 -10.91
CA ILE A 4 -0.65 -6.41 -10.45
C ILE A 4 -1.88 -6.08 -11.30
N SER A 5 -2.54 -7.08 -11.85
CA SER A 5 -3.75 -6.87 -12.64
C SER A 5 -4.76 -7.95 -12.37
N ASP A 6 -6.03 -7.57 -12.33
CA ASP A 6 -7.14 -8.50 -12.18
C ASP A 6 -8.38 -7.94 -12.88
N SER A 7 -9.32 -8.82 -13.22
CA SER A 7 -10.59 -8.45 -13.79
C SER A 7 -11.70 -9.36 -13.28
N LYS A 8 -12.86 -8.76 -13.00
CA LYS A 8 -14.07 -9.46 -12.60
C LYS A 8 -15.25 -9.06 -13.46
N THR A 9 -16.08 -10.06 -13.73
CA THR A 9 -17.37 -9.91 -14.37
C THR A 9 -18.48 -10.28 -13.40
N SER A 10 -19.62 -9.61 -13.50
CA SER A 10 -20.81 -9.93 -12.72
C SER A 10 -22.07 -9.42 -13.40
N ARG A 11 -23.22 -9.62 -12.75
CA ARG A 11 -24.53 -9.16 -13.24
C ARG A 11 -24.66 -7.63 -13.31
N ASP A 12 -23.94 -6.92 -12.44
CA ASP A 12 -23.94 -5.47 -12.32
C ASP A 12 -22.55 -4.95 -11.89
N VAL A 13 -22.30 -3.66 -12.12
CA VAL A 13 -20.99 -3.03 -11.88
C VAL A 13 -20.61 -3.09 -10.41
N SER A 14 -21.53 -2.83 -9.49
CA SER A 14 -21.27 -2.87 -8.05
C SER A 14 -20.76 -4.25 -7.63
N SER A 15 -21.43 -5.32 -8.05
CA SER A 15 -21.06 -6.70 -7.72
C SER A 15 -19.74 -7.12 -8.34
N ALA A 16 -19.41 -6.63 -9.55
CA ALA A 16 -18.11 -6.88 -10.17
C ALA A 16 -16.98 -6.13 -9.45
N LEU A 17 -17.24 -4.88 -9.07
CA LEU A 17 -16.31 -4.04 -8.31
C LEU A 17 -16.00 -4.64 -6.94
N ASP A 18 -17.01 -5.05 -6.17
CA ASP A 18 -16.81 -5.62 -4.83
C ASP A 18 -15.93 -6.88 -4.87
N LYS A 19 -16.17 -7.76 -5.85
CA LYS A 19 -15.33 -8.95 -6.07
C LYS A 19 -13.89 -8.58 -6.40
N LEU A 20 -13.71 -7.60 -7.29
CA LEU A 20 -12.38 -7.17 -7.73
C LEU A 20 -11.60 -6.55 -6.57
N LEU A 21 -12.21 -5.62 -5.83
CA LEU A 21 -11.58 -4.96 -4.69
C LEU A 21 -11.14 -5.98 -3.64
N LYS A 22 -11.99 -6.97 -3.35
CA LYS A 22 -11.64 -8.04 -2.41
C LYS A 22 -10.41 -8.81 -2.86
N GLU A 23 -10.41 -9.33 -4.09
CA GLU A 23 -9.30 -10.16 -4.58
C GLU A 23 -7.99 -9.38 -4.72
N VAL A 24 -8.05 -8.16 -5.25
CA VAL A 24 -6.87 -7.31 -5.40
C VAL A 24 -6.31 -6.90 -4.05
N ASN A 25 -7.16 -6.51 -3.08
CA ASN A 25 -6.69 -6.14 -1.75
C ASN A 25 -6.08 -7.32 -0.98
N GLU A 26 -6.60 -8.53 -1.14
CA GLU A 26 -5.94 -9.72 -0.59
C GLU A 26 -4.57 -9.95 -1.24
N ALA A 27 -4.46 -9.80 -2.56
CA ALA A 27 -3.18 -9.91 -3.25
C ALA A 27 -2.17 -8.83 -2.79
N LEU A 28 -2.63 -7.60 -2.54
CA LEU A 28 -1.78 -6.49 -2.11
C LEU A 28 -1.15 -6.68 -0.72
N LYS A 29 -1.79 -7.45 0.18
CA LYS A 29 -1.23 -7.74 1.52
C LYS A 29 0.10 -8.49 1.47
N GLY A 30 0.30 -9.33 0.45
CA GLY A 30 1.50 -10.16 0.30
C GLY A 30 2.61 -9.49 -0.51
N VAL A 31 2.50 -8.20 -0.81
CA VAL A 31 3.39 -7.52 -1.76
C VAL A 31 4.03 -6.33 -1.08
N ASP A 32 5.37 -6.27 -1.10
CA ASP A 32 6.12 -5.08 -0.70
C ASP A 32 6.07 -3.99 -1.81
N GLY A 33 6.36 -2.76 -1.42
CA GLY A 33 6.35 -1.57 -2.27
C GLY A 33 5.09 -0.71 -2.10
N VAL A 34 4.99 0.33 -2.92
CA VAL A 34 3.91 1.32 -2.90
C VAL A 34 3.20 1.35 -4.24
N ILE A 35 1.89 1.60 -4.25
CA ILE A 35 1.17 1.89 -5.49
C ILE A 35 1.68 3.23 -6.01
N THR A 36 1.96 3.30 -7.31
CA THR A 36 2.42 4.53 -7.99
C THR A 36 1.53 4.92 -9.17
N LYS A 37 0.72 3.98 -9.68
CA LYS A 37 -0.21 4.23 -10.77
C LYS A 37 -1.39 3.26 -10.69
N LEU A 38 -2.57 3.77 -11.03
CA LEU A 38 -3.82 3.04 -11.17
C LEU A 38 -4.34 3.18 -12.60
N GLU A 39 -4.58 2.05 -13.27
CA GLU A 39 -5.34 2.02 -14.53
C GLU A 39 -6.56 1.13 -14.36
N CYS A 40 -7.73 1.65 -14.72
CA CYS A 40 -9.00 0.96 -14.55
C CYS A 40 -9.80 0.96 -15.85
N ASN A 41 -10.61 -0.06 -16.03
CA ASN A 41 -11.68 -0.06 -17.01
C ASN A 41 -12.96 -0.60 -16.38
N VAL A 42 -14.07 0.05 -16.66
CA VAL A 42 -15.40 -0.35 -16.20
C VAL A 42 -16.31 -0.40 -17.41
N SER A 43 -17.02 -1.51 -17.60
CA SER A 43 -18.00 -1.67 -18.67
C SER A 43 -19.31 -2.24 -18.12
N ALA A 44 -20.42 -1.88 -18.76
CA ALA A 44 -21.74 -2.42 -18.44
C ALA A 44 -22.56 -2.55 -19.73
N GLY A 45 -23.28 -3.65 -19.86
CA GLY A 45 -24.10 -3.95 -21.02
C GLY A 45 -25.16 -5.02 -20.73
N PRO A 46 -25.88 -5.47 -21.78
CA PRO A 46 -26.97 -6.44 -21.64
C PRO A 46 -26.54 -7.78 -21.03
N MET A 47 -25.27 -8.16 -21.21
CA MET A 47 -24.71 -9.43 -20.70
C MET A 47 -24.04 -9.30 -19.33
N GLY A 48 -24.22 -8.17 -18.65
CA GLY A 48 -23.63 -7.89 -17.34
C GLY A 48 -22.59 -6.78 -17.37
N ALA A 49 -21.69 -6.79 -16.41
CA ALA A 49 -20.69 -5.77 -16.21
C ALA A 49 -19.31 -6.36 -15.97
N SER A 50 -18.28 -5.64 -16.37
CA SER A 50 -16.88 -5.97 -16.08
C SER A 50 -16.16 -4.79 -15.43
N VAL A 51 -15.26 -5.11 -14.51
CA VAL A 51 -14.30 -4.16 -13.95
C VAL A 51 -12.92 -4.80 -14.06
N SER A 52 -11.93 -4.05 -14.53
CA SER A 52 -10.53 -4.46 -14.53
C SER A 52 -9.67 -3.37 -13.92
N VAL A 53 -8.61 -3.77 -13.24
CA VAL A 53 -7.62 -2.87 -12.67
C VAL A 53 -6.21 -3.37 -12.98
N SER A 54 -5.31 -2.43 -13.21
CA SER A 54 -3.87 -2.63 -13.31
C SER A 54 -3.17 -1.63 -12.39
N LEU A 55 -2.29 -2.13 -11.53
CA LEU A 55 -1.55 -1.36 -10.55
C LEU A 55 -0.06 -1.46 -10.84
N LEU A 56 0.62 -0.32 -10.82
CA LEU A 56 2.09 -0.27 -10.81
C LEU A 56 2.59 -0.16 -9.38
N ILE A 57 3.27 -1.20 -8.88
CA ILE A 57 3.90 -1.21 -7.57
C ILE A 57 5.40 -0.94 -7.73
N ASN A 58 5.91 0.03 -6.99
CA ASN A 58 7.32 0.40 -7.00
C ASN A 58 7.97 0.30 -5.61
N GLY A 59 9.29 0.13 -5.60
CA GLY A 59 10.08 -0.07 -4.39
C GLY A 59 9.84 -1.43 -3.74
N ASN A 60 10.49 -1.61 -2.60
CA ASN A 60 10.44 -2.84 -1.79
C ASN A 60 10.03 -2.53 -0.35
N GLU A 61 9.51 -1.35 0.00
CA GLU A 61 9.15 -1.01 1.38
C GLU A 61 7.93 -1.80 1.87
N PRO A 62 7.89 -2.29 3.12
CA PRO A 62 6.74 -3.04 3.61
C PRO A 62 5.64 -2.04 3.99
N ARG A 63 4.87 -1.60 2.99
CA ARG A 63 3.80 -0.60 3.13
C ARG A 63 2.45 -1.21 2.81
N ARG A 64 1.50 -1.01 3.73
CA ARG A 64 0.09 -1.31 3.49
C ARG A 64 -0.45 -0.40 2.40
N LYS A 65 -1.27 -1.00 1.54
CA LYS A 65 -1.86 -0.36 0.39
C LYS A 65 -3.16 -1.06 0.07
N GLU A 66 -4.11 -0.30 -0.44
CA GLU A 66 -5.43 -0.80 -0.75
C GLU A 66 -6.04 -0.03 -1.92
N LEU A 67 -6.96 -0.71 -2.60
CA LEU A 67 -7.95 -0.09 -3.45
C LEU A 67 -9.25 0.04 -2.69
N ILE A 68 -9.87 1.21 -2.82
CA ILE A 68 -11.24 1.45 -2.42
C ILE A 68 -12.04 1.86 -3.65
N GLY A 69 -13.33 1.57 -3.65
CA GLY A 69 -14.18 1.95 -4.77
C GLY A 69 -15.64 1.97 -4.41
N VAL A 70 -16.38 2.78 -5.15
CA VAL A 70 -17.83 2.94 -5.00
C VAL A 70 -18.47 2.95 -6.38
N ASN A 71 -19.69 2.41 -6.47
CA ASN A 71 -20.53 2.53 -7.66
C ASN A 71 -21.90 3.01 -7.24
N GLU A 72 -22.28 4.22 -7.66
CA GLU A 72 -23.51 4.86 -7.24
C GLU A 72 -24.43 5.18 -8.42
N LYS A 73 -25.73 5.03 -8.17
CA LYS A 73 -26.80 5.32 -9.13
C LYS A 73 -27.29 6.75 -8.91
N GLY A 74 -27.64 7.45 -9.99
CA GLY A 74 -28.26 8.78 -9.92
C GLY A 74 -29.30 9.00 -11.00
N ILE A 75 -30.21 9.95 -10.73
CA ILE A 75 -31.23 10.42 -11.67
C ILE A 75 -30.61 11.18 -12.86
N SER A 76 -29.40 11.72 -12.67
CA SER A 76 -28.57 12.36 -13.68
C SER A 76 -27.10 11.96 -13.47
N GLY A 77 -26.24 12.26 -14.45
CA GLY A 77 -24.80 12.08 -14.30
C GLY A 77 -24.22 12.88 -13.15
N GLU A 78 -24.61 14.15 -13.02
CA GLU A 78 -24.18 15.02 -11.92
C GLU A 78 -24.58 14.46 -10.56
N HIS A 79 -25.82 14.00 -10.41
CA HIS A 79 -26.30 13.41 -9.18
C HIS A 79 -25.55 12.11 -8.82
N ALA A 80 -25.28 11.26 -9.82
CA ALA A 80 -24.52 10.03 -9.64
C ALA A 80 -23.07 10.32 -9.23
N VAL A 81 -22.41 11.30 -9.87
CA VAL A 81 -21.05 11.73 -9.53
C VAL A 81 -21.01 12.28 -8.11
N LYS A 82 -21.90 13.21 -7.76
CA LYS A 82 -21.95 13.82 -6.42
C LYS A 82 -22.04 12.75 -5.33
N LYS A 83 -23.00 11.82 -5.47
CA LYS A 83 -23.21 10.73 -4.51
C LYS A 83 -22.01 9.80 -4.40
N ALA A 84 -21.38 9.46 -5.53
CA ALA A 84 -20.17 8.65 -5.54
C ALA A 84 -19.00 9.36 -4.85
N THR A 85 -18.80 10.65 -5.12
CA THR A 85 -17.73 11.46 -4.53
C THR A 85 -17.90 11.61 -3.03
N GLU A 86 -19.11 11.94 -2.55
CA GLU A 86 -19.41 12.04 -1.11
C GLU A 86 -19.06 10.74 -0.39
N LYS A 87 -19.55 9.61 -0.90
CA LYS A 87 -19.31 8.29 -0.30
C LYS A 87 -17.84 7.88 -0.36
N LEU A 88 -17.13 8.14 -1.46
CA LEU A 88 -15.70 7.83 -1.54
C LEU A 88 -14.89 8.68 -0.58
N ASN A 89 -15.20 9.98 -0.47
CA ASN A 89 -14.52 10.89 0.46
C ASN A 89 -14.72 10.48 1.91
N GLU A 90 -15.91 10.02 2.30
CA GLU A 90 -16.16 9.45 3.64
C GLU A 90 -15.25 8.25 3.91
N ILE A 91 -15.10 7.34 2.94
CA ILE A 91 -14.21 6.19 3.05
C ILE A 91 -12.76 6.65 3.16
N ILE A 92 -12.30 7.56 2.29
CA ILE A 92 -10.93 8.10 2.30
C ILE A 92 -10.62 8.77 3.63
N ALA A 93 -11.52 9.60 4.15
CA ALA A 93 -11.33 10.32 5.41
C ALA A 93 -11.18 9.38 6.62
N ALA A 94 -11.73 8.16 6.54
CA ALA A 94 -11.58 7.12 7.55
C ALA A 94 -10.26 6.32 7.43
N LYS A 95 -9.44 6.59 6.41
CA LYS A 95 -8.16 5.90 6.18
C LYS A 95 -6.98 6.72 6.64
N ASN A 96 -5.96 6.02 7.16
CA ASN A 96 -4.70 6.62 7.55
C ASN A 96 -3.66 6.46 6.43
N GLY A 97 -3.89 7.15 5.31
CA GLY A 97 -3.09 6.98 4.10
C GLY A 97 -3.12 8.18 3.16
N GLU A 98 -2.30 8.08 2.13
CA GLU A 98 -2.20 9.03 1.03
C GLU A 98 -2.95 8.49 -0.19
N LEU A 99 -3.83 9.32 -0.75
CA LEU A 99 -4.45 9.07 -2.05
C LEU A 99 -3.40 9.24 -3.14
N VAL A 100 -3.07 8.14 -3.83
CA VAL A 100 -2.02 8.11 -4.86
C VAL A 100 -2.58 8.47 -6.22
N ASP A 101 -3.69 7.83 -6.57
CA ASP A 101 -4.29 7.90 -7.90
C ASP A 101 -5.78 7.52 -7.79
N PHE A 102 -6.58 7.98 -8.75
CA PHE A 102 -8.00 7.69 -8.78
C PHE A 102 -8.52 7.57 -10.21
N PHE A 103 -9.59 6.80 -10.36
CA PHE A 103 -10.32 6.59 -11.58
C PHE A 103 -11.78 6.96 -11.38
N ALA A 104 -12.36 7.62 -12.39
CA ALA A 104 -13.77 7.95 -12.43
C ALA A 104 -14.36 7.54 -13.79
N LYS A 105 -15.51 6.87 -13.78
CA LYS A 105 -16.28 6.61 -15.00
C LYS A 105 -17.76 6.70 -14.74
N THR A 106 -18.45 7.48 -15.56
CA THR A 106 -19.90 7.55 -15.60
C THR A 106 -20.42 6.77 -16.81
N ILE A 107 -21.36 5.87 -16.57
CA ILE A 107 -22.07 5.10 -17.60
C ILE A 107 -23.51 5.59 -17.63
N VAL A 108 -23.90 6.17 -18.77
CA VAL A 108 -25.28 6.53 -19.06
C VAL A 108 -25.88 5.38 -19.86
N THR A 109 -26.92 4.76 -19.32
CA THR A 109 -27.64 3.72 -20.06
C THR A 109 -28.77 4.33 -20.88
N PRO A 110 -29.19 3.70 -21.99
CA PRO A 110 -30.31 4.18 -22.81
C PRO A 110 -31.67 4.10 -22.10
N LEU A 111 -31.74 3.49 -20.91
CA LEU A 111 -32.93 3.48 -20.08
C LEU A 111 -33.00 4.76 -19.22
N PRO A 112 -34.12 5.50 -19.24
CA PRO A 112 -34.29 6.70 -18.43
C PRO A 112 -34.01 6.46 -16.94
N GLY A 113 -33.30 7.37 -16.28
CA GLY A 113 -33.05 7.34 -14.83
C GLY A 113 -32.00 6.32 -14.37
N ARG A 114 -31.22 5.74 -15.29
CA ARG A 114 -30.14 4.79 -14.96
C ARG A 114 -28.79 5.32 -15.41
N VAL A 115 -28.27 6.27 -14.63
CA VAL A 115 -26.88 6.74 -14.71
C VAL A 115 -26.10 6.20 -13.53
N TYR A 116 -24.92 5.66 -13.81
CA TYR A 116 -24.05 5.07 -12.80
C TYR A 116 -22.70 5.77 -12.83
N THR A 117 -22.18 6.16 -11.67
CA THR A 117 -20.79 6.61 -11.55
C THR A 117 -20.01 5.63 -10.70
N THR A 118 -18.92 5.12 -11.24
CA THR A 118 -17.93 4.33 -10.52
C THR A 118 -16.71 5.21 -10.23
N LEU A 119 -16.30 5.25 -8.98
CA LEU A 119 -15.02 5.80 -8.56
C LEU A 119 -14.17 4.70 -7.92
N ILE A 120 -12.87 4.67 -8.23
CA ILE A 120 -11.90 3.76 -7.63
C ILE A 120 -10.68 4.59 -7.25
N ALA A 121 -10.17 4.43 -6.04
CA ALA A 121 -9.02 5.15 -5.54
C ALA A 121 -7.98 4.17 -4.99
N ALA A 122 -6.70 4.50 -5.22
CA ALA A 122 -5.57 3.79 -4.67
C ALA A 122 -4.98 4.56 -3.50
N ILE A 123 -4.83 3.88 -2.35
CA ILE A 123 -4.31 4.45 -1.13
C ILE A 123 -3.06 3.69 -0.71
N ASN A 124 -2.00 4.42 -0.36
CA ASN A 124 -0.87 3.88 0.38
C ASN A 124 -0.97 4.38 1.83
N GLU A 125 -0.88 3.51 2.84
CA GLU A 125 -0.87 3.97 4.23
C GLU A 125 0.37 4.82 4.53
N THR A 126 0.20 5.90 5.29
CA THR A 126 1.26 6.86 5.60
C THR A 126 2.25 6.29 6.63
N LEU A 127 1.77 5.36 7.46
CA LEU A 127 2.57 4.67 8.47
C LEU A 127 2.93 3.27 7.98
N LEU A 128 4.22 2.97 8.01
CA LEU A 128 4.71 1.59 8.06
C LEU A 128 4.03 0.95 9.29
N GLU A 129 3.18 -0.09 9.12
CA GLU A 129 2.49 -0.86 10.19
C GLU A 129 3.26 -0.84 11.52
N GLU A 130 2.71 -0.68 12.72
CA GLU A 130 3.57 -0.91 13.89
C GLU A 130 4.23 -2.29 13.78
N ALA A 131 5.56 -2.36 14.00
CA ALA A 131 6.28 -3.62 13.89
C ALA A 131 5.95 -4.50 15.10
N GLN A 132 4.71 -4.96 15.17
CA GLN A 132 4.13 -5.64 16.32
C GLN A 132 4.73 -7.05 16.49
N ASN A 133 5.37 -7.59 15.44
CA ASN A 133 6.09 -8.85 15.49
C ASN A 133 7.57 -8.70 15.10
N ALA A 134 8.38 -9.68 15.49
CA ALA A 134 9.82 -9.67 15.27
C ALA A 134 10.22 -9.74 13.78
N GLU A 135 9.38 -10.28 12.91
CA GLU A 135 9.66 -10.39 11.49
C GLU A 135 9.53 -9.05 10.79
N ALA A 136 8.43 -8.33 10.99
CA ALA A 136 8.21 -6.98 10.47
C ALA A 136 9.30 -6.01 10.98
N ARG A 137 9.71 -6.14 12.24
CA ARG A 137 10.79 -5.32 12.82
C ARG A 137 12.13 -5.61 12.15
N ARG A 138 12.48 -6.89 11.96
CA ARG A 138 13.70 -7.31 11.27
C ARG A 138 13.72 -6.87 9.81
N GLN A 139 12.61 -6.94 9.10
CA GLN A 139 12.53 -6.46 7.72
C GLN A 139 12.79 -4.95 7.62
N ARG A 140 12.29 -4.14 8.57
CA ARG A 140 12.58 -2.71 8.62
C ARG A 140 14.02 -2.41 8.95
N LEU A 141 14.55 -3.06 9.99
CA LEU A 141 15.95 -2.95 10.36
C LEU A 141 16.85 -3.26 9.17
N LYS A 142 16.57 -4.34 8.43
CA LYS A 142 17.31 -4.72 7.22
C LYS A 142 17.28 -3.61 6.17
N LYS A 143 16.12 -3.04 5.86
CA LYS A 143 15.98 -1.95 4.88
C LYS A 143 16.73 -0.69 5.32
N THR A 144 16.65 -0.30 6.59
CA THR A 144 17.43 0.81 7.14
C THR A 144 18.93 0.56 7.04
N LEU A 145 19.38 -0.66 7.32
CA LEU A 145 20.78 -1.05 7.21
C LEU A 145 21.27 -1.02 5.76
N GLU A 146 20.47 -1.47 4.80
CA GLU A 146 20.81 -1.40 3.37
C GLU A 146 21.09 0.04 2.92
N LEU A 147 20.28 1.01 3.38
CA LEU A 147 20.51 2.45 3.13
C LEU A 147 21.79 2.98 3.78
N LEU A 148 22.24 2.34 4.86
CA LEU A 148 23.48 2.67 5.58
C LEU A 148 24.65 1.81 5.12
N ASN A 149 24.62 1.26 3.90
CA ASN A 149 25.64 0.36 3.35
C ASN A 149 25.91 -0.86 4.25
N ASN A 150 24.85 -1.41 4.84
CA ASN A 150 24.87 -2.49 5.82
C ASN A 150 25.74 -2.20 7.06
N ASN A 151 25.93 -0.92 7.41
CA ASN A 151 26.69 -0.55 8.60
C ASN A 151 25.78 -0.48 9.84
N ALA A 152 25.70 -1.58 10.59
CA ALA A 152 24.94 -1.62 11.83
C ALA A 152 25.47 -0.66 12.91
N SER A 153 26.75 -0.25 12.84
CA SER A 153 27.32 0.75 13.76
C SER A 153 26.84 2.18 13.53
N ALA A 154 26.26 2.46 12.37
CA ALA A 154 25.64 3.76 12.09
C ALA A 154 24.28 3.94 12.81
N ILE A 155 23.73 2.89 13.41
CA ILE A 155 22.41 2.92 14.06
C ILE A 155 22.55 3.12 15.57
N ASN A 156 21.80 4.09 16.11
CA ASN A 156 21.60 4.20 17.56
C ASN A 156 20.55 3.17 18.03
N VAL A 157 21.02 2.06 18.59
CA VAL A 157 20.17 0.97 19.10
C VAL A 157 19.16 1.45 20.16
N ALA A 158 19.51 2.45 20.97
CA ALA A 158 18.59 2.97 21.99
C ALA A 158 17.40 3.68 21.36
N SER A 159 17.65 4.60 20.42
CA SER A 159 16.59 5.31 19.69
C SER A 159 15.74 4.36 18.86
N VAL A 160 16.35 3.35 18.26
CA VAL A 160 15.61 2.33 17.50
C VAL A 160 14.72 1.47 18.40
N ALA A 161 15.19 1.14 19.60
CA ALA A 161 14.38 0.41 20.58
C ALA A 161 13.15 1.22 21.01
N GLU A 162 13.30 2.53 21.21
CA GLU A 162 12.20 3.46 21.51
C GLU A 162 11.19 3.53 20.36
N VAL A 163 11.66 3.70 19.11
CA VAL A 163 10.80 3.75 17.91
C VAL A 163 9.97 2.46 17.76
N PHE A 164 10.55 1.31 18.09
CA PHE A 164 9.86 0.03 18.00
C PHE A 164 9.10 -0.37 19.27
N GLY A 165 9.15 0.42 20.34
CA GLY A 165 8.51 0.08 21.62
C GLY A 165 9.04 -1.21 22.26
N VAL A 166 10.29 -1.58 22.01
CA VAL A 166 10.92 -2.82 22.53
C VAL A 166 12.19 -2.51 23.32
N SER A 167 12.74 -3.51 24.01
CA SER A 167 14.02 -3.34 24.70
C SER A 167 15.21 -3.36 23.72
N ARG A 168 16.32 -2.70 24.08
CA ARG A 168 17.57 -2.74 23.30
C ARG A 168 18.05 -4.17 23.04
N THR A 169 17.84 -5.08 23.99
CA THR A 169 18.18 -6.50 23.88
C THR A 169 17.45 -7.18 22.74
N ILE A 170 16.18 -6.84 22.51
CA ILE A 170 15.40 -7.36 21.38
C ILE A 170 16.00 -6.87 20.06
N ILE A 171 16.33 -5.58 19.96
CA ILE A 171 16.99 -5.03 18.76
C ILE A 171 18.34 -5.72 18.50
N TYR A 172 19.15 -5.99 19.52
CA TYR A 172 20.39 -6.77 19.34
C TYR A 172 20.13 -8.17 18.79
N ARG A 173 19.13 -8.89 19.31
CA ARG A 173 18.76 -10.22 18.81
C ARG A 173 18.27 -10.17 17.36
N ASP A 174 17.55 -9.12 17.00
CA ASP A 174 17.08 -8.93 15.63
C ASP A 174 18.24 -8.65 14.67
N LEU A 175 19.19 -7.82 15.06
CA LEU A 175 20.42 -7.56 14.31
C LEU A 175 21.27 -8.83 14.16
N GLU A 176 21.41 -9.63 15.22
CA GLU A 176 22.11 -10.91 15.17
C GLU A 176 21.42 -11.91 14.23
N ALA A 177 20.08 -11.98 14.26
CA ALA A 177 19.30 -12.81 13.34
C ALA A 177 19.44 -12.37 11.87
N LEU A 178 19.77 -11.09 11.64
CA LEU A 178 20.09 -10.54 10.33
C LEU A 178 21.59 -10.70 9.95
N GLY A 179 22.41 -11.30 10.81
CA GLY A 179 23.83 -11.57 10.57
C GLY A 179 24.79 -10.50 11.10
N PHE A 180 24.30 -9.46 11.78
CA PHE A 180 25.12 -8.38 12.32
C PHE A 180 25.58 -8.71 13.75
N LYS A 181 26.89 -8.94 13.93
CA LYS A 181 27.48 -9.23 15.24
C LYS A 181 27.89 -7.97 15.98
N ARG A 182 27.70 -7.97 17.30
CA ARG A 182 28.13 -6.93 18.25
C ARG A 182 29.63 -6.59 18.19
N GLY A 183 30.47 -7.52 17.70
CA GLY A 183 31.93 -7.38 17.64
C GLY A 183 32.49 -6.49 16.52
N GLY A 184 31.76 -6.28 15.42
CA GLY A 184 32.22 -5.43 14.30
C GLY A 184 32.20 -3.92 14.59
N PHE A 185 31.51 -3.52 15.66
CA PHE A 185 31.34 -2.12 16.07
C PHE A 185 32.60 -1.52 16.71
N ARG A 186 33.55 -2.36 17.16
CA ARG A 186 34.81 -1.92 17.77
C ARG A 186 36.01 -1.96 16.83
N GLU A 187 35.95 -2.71 15.74
CA GLU A 187 37.08 -2.83 14.80
C GLU A 187 37.12 -1.67 13.79
N ALA A 188 35.97 -1.15 13.37
CA ALA A 188 35.90 0.01 12.48
C ALA A 188 36.51 1.29 13.09
N SER A 189 36.42 1.47 14.41
CA SER A 189 36.99 2.63 15.11
C SER A 189 38.50 2.52 15.37
N LYS A 190 39.07 1.32 15.31
CA LYS A 190 40.53 1.10 15.34
C LYS A 190 41.15 1.36 13.97
N ALA A 191 40.56 0.83 12.89
CA ALA A 191 41.06 1.03 11.53
C ALA A 191 41.06 2.51 11.10
N GLN A 192 40.11 3.33 11.58
CA GLN A 192 40.10 4.78 11.31
C GLN A 192 41.09 5.59 12.15
N ARG A 193 41.57 5.06 13.28
CA ARG A 193 42.61 5.73 14.09
C ARG A 193 44.02 5.45 13.56
N ASP A 194 44.22 4.26 13.01
CA ASP A 194 45.53 3.83 12.49
C ASP A 194 45.81 4.36 11.07
N GLN A 195 44.85 5.02 10.40
CA GLN A 195 45.05 5.72 9.12
C GLN A 195 45.37 7.22 9.27
N VAL A 196 45.40 7.75 10.50
CA VAL A 196 45.66 9.17 10.79
C VAL A 196 46.96 9.34 11.60
N GLN A 197 47.84 8.33 11.62
CA GLN A 197 49.20 8.41 12.16
C GLN A 197 50.24 8.18 11.07
#